data_AF-A0A285BGB5-F1
#
_entry.id   AF-A0A285BGB5-F1
#
_cell.length_a   1.000
_cell.length_b   1.000
_cell.length_c   1.000
_cell.angle_alpha   90.00
_cell.angle_beta   90.00
_cell.angle_gamma   90.00
#
_symmetry.space_group_name_H-M   'P 1'
#
loop_
_entity.id
_entity.type
_entity.pdbx_description
1 polymer ?
#
loop_
_entity_poly.entity_id
_entity_poly.type
_entity_poly.pdbx_seq_one_letter_code
_entity_poly.pdbx_strand_id
1 'polypeptide(L)'
;MNKKGMINITPLIAAYLGFIVTLILPHYLTFNFPFSIRLINKPLSLPEEIMLGIMIAPIILLILLLPVAYIIEKHVKLMAQKHTENMQISIIKITEPSTWSKVYHCHIKSDKIDTDCKIICYKDSQIIKSVIFPKDWRKKNQELYKYYYYISDIIGNEVKKCILSQS
;
A
#
# COMPACT_ATOMS: atom_id res chain seq x y z
N MET A 1 8.22 -29.35 -5.18
CA MET A 1 7.69 -28.29 -6.08
C MET A 1 6.19 -28.18 -5.84
N ASN A 2 5.71 -27.10 -5.23
CA ASN A 2 4.29 -26.93 -4.91
C ASN A 2 3.82 -25.55 -5.42
N LYS A 3 3.22 -25.51 -6.62
CA LYS A 3 2.59 -24.32 -7.19
C LYS A 3 1.24 -24.12 -6.50
N LYS A 4 1.22 -23.48 -5.33
CA LYS A 4 -0.03 -23.07 -4.65
C LYS A 4 -0.29 -21.58 -4.86
N GLY A 5 -1.26 -21.30 -5.73
CA GLY A 5 -2.22 -20.20 -5.62
C GLY A 5 -1.68 -18.78 -5.63
N MET A 6 -1.26 -18.28 -6.80
CA MET A 6 -1.44 -16.86 -7.10
C MET A 6 -2.95 -16.61 -7.25
N ILE A 7 -3.57 -15.98 -6.26
CA ILE A 7 -4.94 -15.48 -6.40
C ILE A 7 -4.85 -14.31 -7.38
N ASN A 8 -5.26 -14.56 -8.62
CA ASN A 8 -5.38 -13.53 -9.65
C ASN A 8 -6.54 -12.62 -9.26
N ILE A 9 -6.24 -11.40 -8.79
CA ILE A 9 -7.23 -10.38 -8.38
C ILE A 9 -7.80 -9.59 -9.56
N THR A 10 -7.23 -9.75 -10.76
CA THR A 10 -7.73 -9.16 -12.00
C THR A 10 -9.22 -9.42 -12.27
N PRO A 11 -9.77 -10.64 -12.12
CA PRO A 11 -11.21 -10.88 -12.27
C PRO A 11 -12.05 -10.16 -11.21
N LEU A 12 -11.54 -9.96 -9.99
CA LEU A 12 -12.29 -9.26 -8.93
C LEU A 12 -12.37 -7.75 -9.22
N ILE A 13 -11.27 -7.16 -9.68
CA ILE A 13 -11.21 -5.76 -10.11
C ILE A 13 -12.09 -5.56 -11.36
N ALA A 14 -12.05 -6.49 -12.33
CA ALA A 14 -12.88 -6.43 -13.52
C ALA A 14 -14.38 -6.56 -13.20
N ALA A 15 -14.76 -7.46 -12.28
CA ALA A 15 -16.14 -7.60 -11.83
C ALA A 15 -16.64 -6.34 -11.10
N TYR A 16 -15.79 -5.72 -10.29
CA TYR A 16 -16.13 -4.49 -9.57
C TYR A 16 -16.26 -3.28 -10.51
N LEU A 17 -15.33 -3.11 -11.46
CA LEU A 17 -15.44 -2.09 -12.49
C LEU A 17 -16.66 -2.31 -13.39
N GLY A 18 -16.98 -3.56 -13.72
CA GLY A 18 -18.21 -3.92 -14.43
C GLY A 18 -19.46 -3.54 -13.64
N PHE A 19 -19.48 -3.75 -12.33
CA PHE A 19 -20.58 -3.35 -11.44
C PHE A 19 -20.75 -1.83 -11.38
N ILE A 20 -19.64 -1.08 -11.27
CA ILE A 20 -19.65 0.39 -11.31
C ILE A 20 -20.18 0.91 -12.64
N VAL A 21 -19.71 0.37 -13.77
CA VAL A 21 -20.20 0.77 -15.10
C VAL A 21 -21.68 0.44 -15.27
N THR A 22 -22.13 -0.72 -14.81
CA THR A 22 -23.55 -1.13 -14.95
C THR A 22 -24.50 -0.32 -14.06
N LEU A 23 -24.07 0.15 -12.89
CA LEU A 23 -24.89 0.97 -11.99
C LEU A 23 -24.88 2.46 -12.34
N ILE A 24 -23.74 3.00 -12.76
CA ILE A 24 -23.58 4.45 -12.95
C ILE A 24 -23.95 4.87 -14.38
N LEU A 25 -23.63 4.06 -15.40
CA LEU A 25 -23.86 4.41 -16.79
C LEU A 25 -25.35 4.61 -17.15
N PRO A 26 -26.31 3.81 -16.64
CA PRO A 26 -27.73 4.05 -16.91
C PRO A 26 -28.22 5.36 -16.31
N HIS A 27 -27.78 5.72 -15.10
CA HIS A 27 -28.15 6.97 -14.43
C HIS A 27 -27.52 8.20 -15.11
N TYR A 28 -26.32 8.06 -15.69
CA TYR A 28 -25.67 9.16 -16.42
C TYR A 28 -26.29 9.40 -17.80
N LEU A 29 -26.75 8.34 -18.48
CA LEU A 29 -27.38 8.43 -19.80
C LEU A 29 -28.82 8.94 -19.73
N THR A 30 -29.59 8.58 -18.70
CA THR A 30 -30.95 9.13 -18.51
C THR A 30 -30.94 10.61 -18.12
N PHE A 31 -29.91 11.10 -17.42
CA PHE A 31 -29.79 12.50 -17.01
C PHE A 31 -29.43 13.45 -18.17
N ASN A 32 -28.64 13.01 -19.15
CA ASN A 32 -28.15 13.88 -20.23
C ASN A 32 -29.09 13.96 -21.46
N PHE A 33 -30.08 13.08 -21.60
CA PHE A 33 -30.80 12.95 -22.87
C PHE A 33 -31.97 13.92 -23.16
N PRO A 34 -32.63 14.62 -22.20
CA PRO A 34 -33.56 15.67 -22.59
C PRO A 34 -32.92 17.07 -22.61
N PHE A 35 -31.69 17.24 -22.12
CA PHE A 35 -31.13 18.58 -21.87
C PHE A 35 -30.56 19.28 -23.11
N SER A 36 -30.28 18.55 -24.19
CA SER A 36 -29.56 19.11 -25.36
C SER A 36 -30.44 19.90 -26.35
N ILE A 37 -31.77 19.95 -26.21
CA ILE A 37 -32.65 20.62 -27.20
C ILE A 37 -33.14 22.01 -26.72
N ARG A 38 -32.85 22.44 -25.48
CA ARG A 38 -33.46 23.65 -24.88
C ARG A 38 -32.50 24.74 -24.39
N LEU A 39 -31.29 24.82 -24.93
CA LEU A 39 -30.25 25.77 -24.48
C LEU A 39 -29.76 26.69 -25.61
N ILE A 40 -30.63 27.53 -26.18
CA ILE A 40 -30.17 28.62 -27.05
C ILE A 40 -30.44 30.02 -26.48
N ASN A 41 -31.38 30.23 -25.54
CA ASN A 41 -31.73 31.61 -25.13
C ASN A 41 -32.15 31.82 -23.66
N LYS A 42 -31.52 31.19 -22.67
CA LYS A 42 -31.75 31.55 -21.25
C LYS A 42 -30.45 31.63 -20.44
N PRO A 43 -30.32 32.61 -19.52
CA PRO A 43 -29.20 32.67 -18.58
C PRO A 43 -29.17 31.36 -17.78
N LEU A 44 -27.99 30.74 -17.73
CA LEU A 44 -27.76 29.40 -17.24
C LEU A 44 -27.85 29.37 -15.69
N SER A 45 -29.07 29.38 -15.15
CA SER A 45 -29.30 28.96 -13.78
C SER A 45 -29.18 27.43 -13.72
N LEU A 46 -28.05 26.93 -13.23
CA LEU A 46 -27.86 25.49 -13.03
C LEU A 46 -28.96 24.99 -12.06
N PRO A 47 -29.77 23.98 -12.43
CA PRO A 47 -30.78 23.42 -11.54
C PRO A 47 -30.13 22.93 -10.25
N GLU A 48 -30.76 23.17 -9.10
CA GLU A 48 -30.26 22.74 -7.78
C GLU A 48 -29.94 21.23 -7.73
N GLU A 49 -30.66 20.43 -8.53
CA GLU A 49 -30.43 18.99 -8.69
C GLU A 49 -29.07 18.65 -9.32
N ILE A 50 -28.58 19.46 -10.26
CA ILE A 50 -27.26 19.26 -10.90
C ILE A 50 -26.15 19.64 -9.92
N MET A 51 -26.34 20.71 -9.15
CA MET A 51 -25.41 21.12 -8.08
C MET A 51 -25.28 20.03 -7.01
N LEU A 52 -26.40 19.44 -6.58
CA LEU A 52 -26.43 18.36 -5.59
C LEU A 52 -25.74 17.08 -6.12
N GLY A 53 -25.98 16.71 -7.38
CA GLY A 53 -25.32 15.56 -8.03
C GLY A 53 -23.80 15.70 -8.11
N ILE A 54 -23.29 16.91 -8.40
CA ILE A 54 -21.85 17.20 -8.45
C ILE A 54 -21.22 17.13 -7.05
N MET A 55 -21.94 17.50 -5.99
CA MET A 55 -21.44 17.42 -4.61
C MET A 55 -21.43 15.99 -4.04
N ILE A 56 -22.39 15.15 -4.45
CA ILE A 56 -22.54 13.77 -3.93
C ILE A 56 -21.64 12.77 -4.68
N ALA A 57 -21.39 12.99 -5.98
CA ALA A 57 -20.57 12.07 -6.79
C ALA A 57 -19.16 11.79 -6.22
N PRO A 58 -18.40 12.77 -5.70
CA PRO A 58 -17.12 12.51 -5.04
C PRO A 58 -17.25 11.65 -3.78
N ILE A 59 -18.34 11.81 -3.01
CA ILE A 59 -18.59 11.06 -1.78
C ILE A 59 -18.88 9.60 -2.11
N ILE A 60 -19.76 9.35 -3.10
CA ILE A 60 -20.06 8.00 -3.57
C ILE A 60 -18.80 7.33 -4.14
N LEU A 61 -18.00 8.06 -4.92
CA LEU A 61 -16.73 7.56 -5.44
C LEU A 61 -15.78 7.18 -4.30
N LEU A 62 -15.70 7.99 -3.24
CA LEU A 62 -14.85 7.71 -2.08
C LEU A 62 -15.33 6.45 -1.32
N ILE A 63 -16.64 6.30 -1.12
CA ILE A 63 -17.25 5.11 -0.52
C ILE A 63 -16.96 3.84 -1.34
N LEU A 64 -16.94 3.94 -2.67
CA LEU A 64 -16.61 2.83 -3.56
C LEU A 64 -15.10 2.49 -3.56
N LEU A 65 -14.24 3.49 -3.45
CA LEU A 65 -12.78 3.28 -3.45
C LEU A 65 -12.25 2.74 -2.12
N LEU A 66 -12.88 3.07 -0.99
CA LEU A 66 -12.44 2.64 0.35
C LEU A 66 -12.33 1.10 0.50
N PRO A 67 -13.32 0.28 0.12
CA PRO A 67 -13.21 -1.18 0.15
C PRO A 67 -12.08 -1.72 -0.74
N VAL A 68 -11.90 -1.14 -1.92
CA VAL A 68 -10.84 -1.58 -2.86
C VAL A 68 -9.47 -1.29 -2.28
N ALA A 69 -9.26 -0.09 -1.74
CA ALA A 69 -8.03 0.28 -1.05
C ALA A 69 -7.74 -0.67 0.12
N TYR A 70 -8.76 -0.99 0.92
CA TYR A 70 -8.65 -1.91 2.05
C TYR A 70 -8.26 -3.35 1.62
N ILE A 71 -8.86 -3.87 0.54
CA ILE A 71 -8.53 -5.21 0.02
C ILE A 71 -7.09 -5.24 -0.50
N ILE A 72 -6.67 -4.21 -1.24
CA ILE A 72 -5.30 -4.09 -1.74
C ILE A 72 -4.31 -4.03 -0.58
N GLU A 73 -4.56 -3.19 0.42
CA GLU A 73 -3.73 -3.09 1.62
C GLU A 73 -3.60 -4.44 2.34
N LYS A 74 -4.72 -5.14 2.58
CA LYS A 74 -4.69 -6.48 3.18
C LYS A 74 -3.87 -7.48 2.37
N HIS A 75 -4.03 -7.46 1.05
CA HIS A 75 -3.29 -8.36 0.16
C HIS A 75 -1.78 -8.09 0.24
N VAL A 76 -1.39 -6.82 0.13
CA VAL A 76 0.02 -6.39 0.21
C VAL A 76 0.64 -6.79 1.55
N LYS A 77 -0.07 -6.55 2.67
CA LYS A 77 0.40 -6.94 4.00
C LYS A 77 0.59 -8.46 4.13
N LEU A 78 -0.34 -9.24 3.61
CA LEU A 78 -0.28 -10.70 3.65
C LEU A 78 0.87 -11.25 2.80
N MET A 79 1.13 -10.63 1.63
CA MET A 79 2.27 -11.00 0.78
C MET A 79 3.59 -10.63 1.45
N ALA A 80 3.69 -9.46 2.08
CA ALA A 80 4.86 -9.08 2.87
C ALA A 80 5.16 -10.10 3.97
N GLN A 81 4.14 -10.49 4.75
CA GLN A 81 4.26 -11.51 5.79
C GLN A 81 4.76 -12.86 5.27
N LYS A 82 4.24 -13.32 4.13
CA LYS A 82 4.71 -14.56 3.49
C LYS A 82 6.18 -14.49 3.07
N HIS A 83 6.65 -13.33 2.61
CA HIS A 83 8.04 -13.15 2.21
C HIS A 83 9.01 -13.05 3.41
N THR A 84 8.50 -12.63 4.56
CA THR A 84 9.23 -12.53 5.82
C THR A 84 8.91 -13.68 6.78
N GLU A 85 8.28 -14.76 6.30
CA GLU A 85 7.98 -15.92 7.12
C GLU A 85 9.28 -16.57 7.59
N ASN A 86 9.34 -16.96 8.88
CA ASN A 86 10.53 -17.50 9.53
C ASN A 86 11.79 -16.61 9.43
N MET A 87 11.60 -15.31 9.24
CA MET A 87 12.69 -14.37 9.12
C MET A 87 13.53 -14.33 10.40
N GLN A 88 14.84 -14.48 10.23
CA GLN A 88 15.83 -14.30 11.26
C GLN A 88 16.62 -13.03 10.98
N ILE A 89 16.90 -12.26 12.04
CA ILE A 89 17.70 -11.05 11.96
C ILE A 89 18.93 -11.24 12.85
N SER A 90 20.10 -11.09 12.24
CA SER A 90 21.37 -11.10 12.96
C SER A 90 21.98 -9.71 12.92
N ILE A 91 22.22 -9.10 14.09
CA ILE A 91 22.90 -7.81 14.17
C ILE A 91 24.40 -8.07 14.04
N ILE A 92 25.00 -7.54 12.97
CA ILE A 92 26.43 -7.69 12.69
C ILE A 92 27.23 -6.67 13.47
N LYS A 93 26.83 -5.40 13.37
CA LYS A 93 27.50 -4.28 14.04
C LYS A 93 26.54 -3.14 14.31
N ILE A 94 26.86 -2.36 15.32
CA ILE A 94 26.12 -1.16 15.69
C ILE A 94 27.06 0.02 15.51
N THR A 95 26.59 1.05 14.82
CA THR A 95 27.33 2.30 14.61
C THR A 95 26.48 3.48 15.03
N GLU A 96 27.09 4.47 15.67
CA GLU A 96 26.42 5.70 16.09
C GLU A 96 27.01 6.89 15.31
N PRO A 97 26.57 7.11 14.06
CA PRO A 97 27.16 8.14 13.21
C PRO A 97 26.79 9.57 13.61
N SER A 98 25.80 9.75 14.49
CA SER A 98 25.41 11.06 15.00
C SER A 98 24.92 10.98 16.44
N THR A 99 24.80 12.14 17.09
CA THR A 99 24.22 12.31 18.42
C THR A 99 22.75 11.91 18.51
N TRP A 100 22.04 11.77 17.38
CA TRP A 100 20.59 11.49 17.37
C TRP A 100 20.22 10.19 16.66
N SER A 101 21.19 9.42 16.18
CA SER A 101 20.91 8.21 15.39
C SER A 101 21.80 7.04 15.75
N LYS A 102 21.18 5.86 15.83
CA LYS A 102 21.83 4.57 15.95
C LYS A 102 21.56 3.76 14.70
N VAL A 103 22.61 3.20 14.10
CA VAL A 103 22.51 2.41 12.88
C VAL A 103 22.93 0.99 13.17
N TYR A 104 21.98 0.06 13.02
CA TYR A 104 22.20 -1.37 13.14
C TYR A 104 22.48 -1.92 11.74
N HIS A 105 23.68 -2.47 11.54
CA HIS A 105 23.99 -3.23 10.34
C HIS A 105 23.62 -4.67 10.64
N CYS A 106 22.70 -5.20 9.85
CA CYS A 106 22.06 -6.47 10.07
C CYS A 106 22.22 -7.37 8.85
N HIS A 107 22.11 -8.67 9.08
CA HIS A 107 21.87 -9.67 8.06
C HIS A 107 20.46 -10.21 8.27
N ILE A 108 19.64 -10.19 7.22
CA ILE A 108 18.30 -10.76 7.23
C ILE A 108 18.32 -12.04 6.41
N LYS A 109 17.80 -13.10 7.01
CA LYS A 109 17.63 -14.39 6.35
C LYS A 109 16.22 -14.93 6.54
N SER A 110 15.55 -15.20 5.43
CA SER A 110 14.28 -15.92 5.32
C SER A 110 14.34 -16.80 4.06
N ASP A 111 13.27 -17.56 3.81
CA ASP A 111 13.15 -18.38 2.60
C ASP A 111 13.20 -17.56 1.29
N LYS A 112 12.93 -16.25 1.36
CA LYS A 112 12.85 -15.35 0.20
C LYS A 112 13.81 -14.18 0.25
N ILE A 113 14.36 -13.87 1.42
CA ILE A 113 15.22 -12.71 1.64
C ILE A 113 16.52 -13.21 2.27
N ASP A 114 17.63 -13.07 1.56
CA ASP A 114 18.97 -13.28 2.10
C ASP A 114 19.79 -12.07 1.67
N THR A 115 20.00 -11.14 2.62
CA THR A 115 20.71 -9.89 2.35
C THR A 115 21.11 -9.17 3.62
N ASP A 116 22.19 -8.41 3.50
CA ASP A 116 22.54 -7.40 4.48
C ASP A 116 21.54 -6.23 4.44
N CYS A 117 21.41 -5.52 5.56
CA CYS A 117 20.55 -4.37 5.74
C CYS A 117 21.18 -3.37 6.71
N LYS A 118 20.68 -2.13 6.66
CA LYS A 118 20.96 -1.09 7.66
C LYS A 118 19.66 -0.57 8.22
N ILE A 119 19.49 -0.64 9.52
CA ILE A 119 18.32 -0.12 10.21
C ILE A 119 18.74 1.13 10.96
N ILE A 120 18.10 2.24 10.64
CA ILE A 120 18.36 3.53 11.27
C ILE A 120 17.29 3.77 12.32
N CYS A 121 17.71 3.95 13.56
CA CYS A 121 16.86 4.29 14.71
C CYS A 121 17.24 5.66 15.24
N TYR A 122 16.30 6.35 15.90
CA TYR A 122 16.64 7.50 16.73
C TYR A 122 17.44 7.02 17.96
N LYS A 123 18.46 7.78 18.35
CA LYS A 123 19.24 7.47 19.54
C LYS A 123 18.33 7.55 20.78
N ASP A 124 18.54 6.65 21.73
CA ASP A 124 17.77 6.54 22.97
C ASP A 124 16.26 6.29 22.78
N SER A 125 15.86 5.90 21.57
CA SER A 125 14.49 5.57 21.21
C SER A 125 14.44 4.26 20.45
N GLN A 126 13.38 3.48 20.67
CA GLN A 126 13.10 2.27 19.89
C GLN A 126 12.38 2.58 18.56
N ILE A 127 12.27 3.87 18.20
CA ILE A 127 11.62 4.30 16.96
C ILE A 127 12.58 4.09 15.78
N ILE A 128 12.12 3.28 14.84
CA ILE A 128 12.83 2.99 13.60
C ILE A 128 12.46 4.05 12.57
N LYS A 129 13.48 4.72 12.05
CA LYS A 129 13.34 5.74 11.01
C LYS A 129 13.27 5.12 9.62
N SER A 130 14.11 4.13 9.34
CA SER A 130 14.17 3.49 8.03
C SER A 130 14.94 2.17 8.03
N VAL A 131 14.55 1.24 7.16
CA VAL A 131 15.31 0.02 6.83
C VAL A 131 15.89 0.15 5.42
N ILE A 132 17.19 0.00 5.27
CA ILE A 132 17.89 0.23 4.00
C ILE A 132 18.51 -1.08 3.53
N PHE A 133 18.04 -1.55 2.37
CA PHE A 133 18.63 -2.67 1.65
C PHE A 133 19.70 -2.20 0.64
N PRO A 134 20.72 -3.03 0.36
CA PRO A 134 21.71 -2.79 -0.68
C PRO A 134 21.07 -2.46 -2.03
N LYS A 135 21.69 -1.54 -2.77
CA LYS A 135 21.18 -1.09 -4.08
C LYS A 135 21.01 -2.25 -5.05
N ASP A 136 21.98 -3.15 -5.10
CA ASP A 136 21.97 -4.27 -6.04
C ASP A 136 20.89 -5.29 -5.67
N TRP A 137 20.67 -5.52 -4.37
CA TRP A 137 19.57 -6.36 -3.93
C TRP A 137 18.21 -5.75 -4.29
N ARG A 138 18.02 -4.44 -4.09
CA ARG A 138 16.77 -3.75 -4.48
C ARG A 138 16.49 -3.84 -5.97
N LYS A 139 17.54 -3.75 -6.80
CA LYS A 139 17.42 -3.90 -8.26
C LYS A 139 17.09 -5.34 -8.66
N LYS A 140 17.73 -6.32 -8.04
CA LYS A 140 17.49 -7.75 -8.33
C LYS A 140 16.11 -8.21 -7.86
N ASN A 141 15.59 -7.62 -6.77
CA ASN A 141 14.35 -8.04 -6.11
C ASN A 141 13.26 -6.95 -6.18
N GLN A 142 13.13 -6.26 -7.31
CA GLN A 142 12.14 -5.17 -7.49
C GLN A 142 10.71 -5.61 -7.15
N GLU A 143 10.32 -6.83 -7.54
CA GLU A 143 8.99 -7.38 -7.26
C GLU A 143 8.69 -7.48 -5.76
N LEU A 144 9.68 -7.91 -4.97
CA LEU A 144 9.55 -8.00 -3.51
C LEU A 144 9.66 -6.62 -2.86
N TYR A 145 10.43 -5.71 -3.45
CA TYR A 145 10.55 -4.32 -3.00
C TYR A 145 9.26 -3.51 -3.16
N LYS A 146 8.30 -3.95 -3.97
CA LYS A 146 6.92 -3.37 -4.00
C LYS A 146 6.24 -3.42 -2.64
N TYR A 147 6.61 -4.39 -1.80
CA TYR A 147 6.08 -4.59 -0.46
C TYR A 147 6.97 -3.98 0.63
N TYR A 148 7.94 -3.14 0.26
CA TYR A 148 8.98 -2.60 1.14
C TYR A 148 8.42 -1.98 2.43
N TYR A 149 7.34 -1.21 2.36
CA TYR A 149 6.78 -0.53 3.52
C TYR A 149 6.40 -1.54 4.64
N TYR A 150 5.66 -2.59 4.28
CA TYR A 150 5.24 -3.62 5.23
C TYR A 150 6.39 -4.54 5.64
N ILE A 151 7.31 -4.86 4.71
CA ILE A 151 8.52 -5.62 5.04
C ILE A 151 9.39 -4.85 6.06
N SER A 152 9.55 -3.54 5.86
CA SER A 152 10.28 -2.66 6.76
C SER A 152 9.62 -2.59 8.14
N ASP A 153 8.29 -2.56 8.20
CA ASP A 153 7.54 -2.58 9.47
C ASP A 153 7.74 -3.92 10.22
N ILE A 154 7.65 -5.04 9.51
CA ILE A 154 7.88 -6.38 10.10
C ILE A 154 9.31 -6.50 10.63
N ILE A 155 10.32 -6.15 9.82
CA ILE A 155 11.73 -6.11 10.24
C ILE A 155 11.89 -5.23 11.47
N GLY A 156 11.23 -4.08 11.48
CA GLY A 156 11.35 -3.16 12.58
C GLY A 156 10.77 -3.70 13.89
N ASN A 157 9.65 -4.40 13.82
CA ASN A 157 9.06 -5.06 14.98
C ASN A 157 9.93 -6.21 15.49
N GLU A 158 10.55 -6.99 14.61
CA GLU A 158 11.50 -8.04 15.02
C GLU A 158 12.77 -7.46 15.67
N VAL A 159 13.33 -6.38 15.13
CA VAL A 159 14.51 -5.74 15.74
C VAL A 159 14.21 -5.16 17.12
N LYS A 160 13.03 -4.57 17.32
CA LYS A 160 12.60 -4.13 18.66
C LYS A 160 12.60 -5.29 19.66
N LYS A 161 12.08 -6.46 19.28
CA LYS A 161 12.10 -7.66 20.12
C LYS A 161 13.52 -8.11 20.44
N CYS A 162 14.40 -8.17 19.43
CA CYS A 162 15.81 -8.54 19.63
C CYS A 162 16.53 -7.60 20.60
N ILE A 163 16.31 -6.28 20.47
CA ILE A 163 16.91 -5.28 21.36
C ILE A 163 16.39 -5.47 22.80
N LEU A 164 15.08 -5.62 22.98
CA LEU A 164 14.46 -5.84 24.29
C LEU A 164 14.89 -7.16 24.95
N SER A 165 15.20 -8.19 24.17
CA SER A 165 15.67 -9.48 24.71
C SER A 165 17.13 -9.46 25.17
N GLN A 166 17.89 -8.40 24.82
CA GLN A 166 19.30 -8.25 25.17
C GLN A 166 19.54 -7.24 26.32
N SER A 167 18.48 -6.54 26.76
CA SER A 167 18.47 -5.59 27.89
C SER A 167 17.92 -6.24 29.15
#